data_AF-E8RK82-F1
#
_entry.id   AF-E8RK82-F1
#
_cell.length_a   1.000
_cell.length_b   1.000
_cell.length_c   1.000
_cell.angle_alpha   90.00
_cell.angle_beta   90.00
_cell.angle_gamma   90.00
#
_symmetry.space_group_name_H-M   'P 1'
#
loop_
_entity.id
_entity.type
_entity.pdbx_description
1 polymer ?
#
loop_
_entity_poly.entity_id
_entity_poly.type
_entity_poly.pdbx_seq_one_letter_code
_entity_poly.pdbx_strand_id
1 'polypeptide(L)'
;MKNKVIHFVDILTVILLVIDIQSKLMFTMEKWDRLQNYEWSDYFYLYRCCGITDTILSSSFEKLYCWIVFIIYFLSFYVIVVKIKDIRKKELIHGACRWFIVTNILFVLLKTIEYYIYLITITHA
;
A
#
# COMPACT_ATOMS: atom_id res chain seq x y z
N MET A 1 21.53 5.67 12.81
CA MET A 1 20.81 5.97 11.55
C MET A 1 19.83 4.87 11.13
N LYS A 2 20.22 3.60 11.18
CA LYS A 2 19.39 2.45 10.71
C LYS A 2 17.95 2.44 11.28
N ASN A 3 17.78 2.61 12.59
CA ASN A 3 16.44 2.64 13.20
C ASN A 3 15.61 3.87 12.77
N LYS A 4 16.25 5.02 12.51
CA LYS A 4 15.53 6.23 12.06
C LYS A 4 14.95 6.05 10.65
N VAL A 5 15.71 5.43 9.75
CA VAL A 5 15.25 5.14 8.38
C VAL A 5 14.11 4.12 8.41
N ILE A 6 14.22 3.06 9.23
CA ILE A 6 13.17 2.05 9.39
C ILE A 6 11.87 2.70 9.87
N HIS A 7 11.94 3.55 10.90
CA HIS A 7 10.76 4.27 11.40
C HIS A 7 10.18 5.25 10.38
N PHE A 8 11.01 5.93 9.59
CA PHE A 8 10.54 6.80 8.52
C PHE A 8 9.74 6.03 7.48
N VAL A 9 10.26 4.87 7.05
CA VAL A 9 9.56 3.97 6.11
C VAL A 9 8.26 3.47 6.71
N ASP A 10 8.25 3.09 7.99
CA ASP A 10 7.02 2.66 8.68
C ASP A 10 5.92 3.72 8.63
N ILE A 11 6.26 4.97 8.99
CA ILE A 11 5.31 6.09 9.00
C ILE A 11 4.78 6.34 7.58
N LEU A 12 5.67 6.38 6.59
CA LEU A 12 5.28 6.64 5.22
C LEU A 12 4.41 5.50 4.66
N THR A 13 4.72 4.26 5.03
CA THR A 13 3.91 3.07 4.69
C THR A 13 2.51 3.20 5.27
N VAL A 14 2.37 3.59 6.55
CA VAL A 14 1.06 3.83 7.17
C VAL A 14 0.28 4.90 6.41
N ILE A 15 0.91 6.03 6.07
CA ILE A 15 0.26 7.13 5.34
C ILE A 15 -0.27 6.64 3.99
N LEU A 16 0.56 5.93 3.22
CA LEU A 16 0.17 5.39 1.92
C LEU A 16 -0.97 4.37 2.05
N LEU A 17 -0.95 3.53 3.08
CA LEU A 17 -1.99 2.54 3.35
C LEU A 17 -3.31 3.22 3.74
N VAL A 18 -3.28 4.31 4.52
CA VAL A 18 -4.47 5.09 4.85
C VAL A 18 -5.09 5.73 3.61
N ILE A 19 -4.28 6.32 2.72
CA ILE A 19 -4.75 6.87 1.45
C ILE A 19 -5.44 5.78 0.62
N ASP A 20 -4.80 4.62 0.51
CA ASP A 20 -5.30 3.49 -0.26
C ASP A 20 -6.65 2.95 0.28
N ILE A 21 -6.74 2.73 1.60
CA ILE A 21 -7.99 2.31 2.27
C ILE A 21 -9.08 3.37 2.08
N GLN A 22 -8.76 4.66 2.24
CA GLN A 22 -9.74 5.72 2.11
C GLN A 22 -10.36 5.74 0.71
N SER A 23 -9.53 5.63 -0.34
CA SER A 23 -10.02 5.57 -1.72
C SER A 23 -10.86 4.32 -1.99
N LYS A 24 -10.46 3.15 -1.47
CA LYS A 24 -11.25 1.90 -1.56
C LYS A 24 -12.60 2.01 -0.87
N LEU A 25 -12.64 2.62 0.32
CA LEU A 25 -13.89 2.89 1.04
C LEU A 25 -14.80 3.84 0.26
N MET A 26 -14.24 4.93 -0.29
CA MET A 26 -15.02 5.88 -1.09
C MET A 26 -15.63 5.21 -2.32
N PHE A 27 -14.83 4.44 -3.07
CA PHE A 27 -15.33 3.67 -4.22
C PHE A 27 -16.46 2.73 -3.82
N THR A 28 -16.30 2.02 -2.69
CA THR A 28 -17.29 1.09 -2.18
C THR A 28 -18.59 1.80 -1.80
N MET A 29 -18.51 3.00 -1.21
CA MET A 29 -19.69 3.81 -0.88
C MET A 29 -20.39 4.36 -2.14
N GLU A 30 -19.63 4.86 -3.13
CA GLU A 30 -20.20 5.41 -4.37
C GLU A 30 -20.84 4.34 -5.27
N LYS A 31 -20.32 3.12 -5.23
CA LYS A 31 -20.75 2.00 -6.08
C LYS A 31 -21.45 0.89 -5.32
N TRP A 32 -21.90 1.13 -4.09
CA TRP A 32 -22.48 0.12 -3.20
C TRP A 32 -23.50 -0.79 -3.89
N ASP A 33 -24.50 -0.21 -4.56
CA ASP A 33 -25.57 -0.97 -5.22
C ASP A 33 -25.11 -1.77 -6.44
N ARG A 34 -23.94 -1.43 -7.01
CA ARG A 34 -23.39 -2.05 -8.22
C ARG A 34 -22.12 -2.86 -7.93
N LEU A 35 -21.69 -2.95 -6.67
CA LEU A 35 -20.43 -3.60 -6.29
C LEU A 35 -20.41 -5.08 -6.70
N GLN A 36 -21.56 -5.75 -6.64
CA GLN A 36 -21.72 -7.16 -7.04
C GLN A 36 -21.50 -7.39 -8.54
N ASN A 37 -21.58 -6.33 -9.36
CA ASN A 37 -21.41 -6.43 -10.81
C ASN A 37 -19.96 -6.16 -11.26
N TYR A 38 -19.06 -5.82 -10.33
CA TYR A 38 -17.65 -5.60 -10.64
C TYR A 38 -16.82 -6.85 -10.37
N GLU A 39 -15.95 -7.20 -11.31
CA GLU A 39 -14.90 -8.17 -11.02
C GLU A 39 -13.89 -7.58 -10.02
N TRP A 40 -13.18 -8.45 -9.30
CA TRP A 40 -12.13 -8.02 -8.37
C TRP A 40 -11.02 -7.23 -9.08
N SER A 41 -10.68 -7.61 -10.30
CA SER A 41 -9.75 -6.88 -11.18
C SER A 41 -10.20 -5.43 -11.38
N ASP A 42 -11.47 -5.23 -11.75
CA ASP A 42 -12.05 -3.91 -11.95
C ASP A 42 -12.09 -3.11 -10.65
N TYR A 43 -12.40 -3.74 -9.51
CA TYR A 43 -12.37 -3.07 -8.21
C TYR A 43 -10.98 -2.52 -7.89
N PHE A 44 -9.94 -3.35 -8.00
CA PHE A 44 -8.55 -2.95 -7.75
C PHE A 44 -7.99 -1.98 -8.80
N TYR A 45 -8.62 -1.87 -9.96
CA TYR A 45 -8.27 -0.86 -10.96
C TYR A 45 -8.99 0.47 -10.71
N LEU A 46 -10.31 0.44 -10.53
CA LEU A 46 -11.19 1.61 -10.52
C LEU A 46 -11.20 2.38 -9.20
N TYR A 47 -10.82 1.77 -8.07
CA TYR A 47 -10.76 2.50 -6.80
C TYR A 47 -9.78 3.69 -6.85
N ARG A 48 -8.80 3.63 -7.76
CA ARG A 48 -7.84 4.71 -8.00
C ARG A 48 -8.49 5.99 -8.53
N CYS A 49 -9.69 5.88 -9.10
CA CYS A 49 -10.50 6.99 -9.58
C CYS A 49 -11.45 7.55 -8.50
N CYS A 50 -11.26 7.18 -7.23
CA CYS A 50 -12.01 7.75 -6.10
C CYS A 50 -11.09 8.29 -5.00
N GLY A 51 -11.63 9.21 -4.19
CA GLY A 51 -11.00 9.71 -2.96
C GLY A 51 -9.68 10.46 -3.17
N ILE A 52 -8.78 10.34 -2.20
CA ILE A 52 -7.50 11.04 -2.21
C ILE A 52 -6.61 10.54 -3.35
N THR A 53 -6.62 9.24 -3.64
CA THR A 53 -5.84 8.68 -4.76
C THR A 53 -6.21 9.35 -6.09
N ASP A 54 -7.49 9.55 -6.39
CA ASP A 54 -7.93 10.24 -7.62
C ASP A 54 -7.47 11.69 -7.67
N THR A 55 -7.59 12.40 -6.55
CA THR A 55 -7.14 13.80 -6.43
C THR A 55 -5.64 13.92 -6.70
N ILE A 56 -4.84 12.96 -6.23
CA ILE A 56 -3.39 12.94 -6.47
C ILE A 56 -3.09 12.57 -7.93
N LEU A 57 -3.77 11.55 -8.48
CA LEU A 57 -3.52 11.07 -9.84
C LEU A 57 -3.98 12.05 -10.92
N SER A 58 -4.99 12.88 -10.64
CA SER A 58 -5.44 13.96 -11.52
C SER A 58 -4.58 15.23 -11.43
N SER A 59 -3.66 15.30 -10.45
CA SER A 59 -2.77 16.44 -10.25
C SER A 59 -1.43 16.28 -10.97
N SER A 60 -0.63 17.36 -11.01
CA SER A 60 0.75 17.32 -11.53
C SER A 60 1.68 16.39 -10.73
N PHE A 61 1.25 15.90 -9.57
CA PHE A 61 2.03 15.01 -8.71
C PHE A 61 1.83 13.52 -9.00
N GLU A 62 1.00 13.14 -9.99
CA GLU A 62 0.71 11.74 -10.34
C GLU A 62 1.97 10.87 -10.41
N LYS A 63 2.92 11.26 -11.26
CA LYS A 63 4.17 10.51 -11.46
C LYS A 63 4.97 10.41 -10.17
N LEU A 64 5.11 11.53 -9.45
CA LEU A 64 5.86 11.59 -8.20
C LEU A 64 5.26 10.66 -7.14
N TYR A 65 3.93 10.65 -7.02
CA TYR A 65 3.22 9.73 -6.13
C TYR A 65 3.47 8.27 -6.49
N CYS A 66 3.33 7.91 -7.78
CA CYS A 66 3.61 6.55 -8.25
C CYS A 66 5.06 6.12 -7.94
N TRP A 67 6.04 7.00 -8.14
CA TRP A 67 7.44 6.75 -7.79
C TRP A 67 7.63 6.56 -6.27
N ILE A 68 6.99 7.37 -5.43
CA ILE A 68 7.06 7.22 -3.97
C ILE A 68 6.46 5.88 -3.54
N VAL A 69 5.27 5.52 -4.04
CA VAL A 69 4.62 4.25 -3.72
C VAL A 69 5.52 3.07 -4.10
N PHE A 70 6.11 3.12 -5.29
CA PHE A 70 7.01 2.08 -5.78
C PHE A 70 8.29 1.96 -4.93
N ILE A 71 8.93 3.08 -4.59
CA ILE A 71 10.12 3.08 -3.73
C ILE A 71 9.78 2.52 -2.35
N ILE A 72 8.65 2.95 -1.77
CA ILE A 72 8.25 2.51 -0.44
C ILE A 72 7.90 1.02 -0.43
N TYR A 73 7.32 0.49 -1.49
CA TYR A 73 7.08 -0.95 -1.62
C TYR A 73 8.36 -1.80 -1.40
N PHE A 74 9.47 -1.46 -2.07
CA PHE A 74 10.73 -2.18 -1.85
C PHE A 74 11.34 -1.93 -0.47
N LEU A 75 11.25 -0.69 0.03
CA LEU A 75 11.75 -0.36 1.35
C LEU A 75 10.97 -1.08 2.46
N SER A 76 9.66 -1.22 2.32
CA SER A 76 8.81 -1.99 3.24
C SER A 76 9.22 -3.46 3.27
N PHE A 77 9.52 -4.07 2.12
CA PHE A 77 10.06 -5.44 2.08
C PHE A 77 11.36 -5.57 2.87
N TYR A 78 12.30 -4.65 2.66
CA TYR A 78 13.55 -4.61 3.42
C TYR A 78 13.31 -4.44 4.94
N VAL A 79 12.42 -3.52 5.33
CA VAL A 79 12.06 -3.27 6.73
C VAL A 79 11.49 -4.53 7.39
N ILE A 80 10.61 -5.26 6.71
CA ILE A 80 10.05 -6.53 7.19
C ILE A 80 11.17 -7.52 7.49
N VAL A 81 12.09 -7.74 6.54
CA VAL A 81 13.21 -8.69 6.70
C VAL A 81 14.09 -8.31 7.89
N VAL A 82 14.44 -7.03 8.04
CA VAL A 82 15.24 -6.55 9.18
C VAL A 82 14.51 -6.82 10.49
N LYS A 83 13.24 -6.43 10.61
CA LYS A 83 12.47 -6.59 11.84
C LYS A 83 12.25 -8.07 12.20
N ILE A 84 12.02 -8.96 11.24
CA ILE A 84 11.93 -10.40 11.48
C ILE A 84 13.26 -10.95 12.04
N LYS A 85 14.40 -10.48 11.50
CA LYS A 85 15.72 -10.87 12.01
C LYS A 85 15.94 -10.40 13.45
N ASP A 86 15.49 -9.20 13.79
CA ASP A 86 15.61 -8.64 15.13
C ASP A 86 14.71 -9.40 16.13
N ILE A 87 13.48 -9.78 15.73
CA ILE A 87 12.61 -10.68 16.52
C ILE A 87 13.31 -12.02 16.79
N ARG A 88 13.91 -12.62 15.76
CA ARG A 88 14.60 -13.92 15.88
C ARG A 88 15.77 -13.86 16.84
N LYS A 89 16.44 -12.71 16.96
CA LYS A 89 17.55 -12.48 17.91
C LYS A 89 17.09 -12.23 19.35
N LYS A 90 15.78 -12.24 19.62
CA LYS A 90 15.18 -11.86 20.92
C LYS A 90 15.55 -10.44 21.36
N GLU A 91 15.93 -9.56 20.43
CA GLU A 91 16.02 -8.13 20.73
C GLU A 91 14.60 -7.63 21.00
N LEU A 92 14.40 -7.02 22.16
CA LEU A 92 13.08 -6.80 22.76
C LEU A 92 12.34 -5.70 21.99
N ILE A 93 11.63 -6.09 20.93
CA ILE A 93 10.80 -5.17 20.15
C ILE A 93 9.57 -4.79 20.97
N HIS A 94 9.56 -3.54 21.47
CA HIS A 94 8.42 -2.93 22.18
C HIS A 94 7.14 -2.96 21.33
N GLY A 95 5.98 -3.17 21.95
CA GLY A 95 4.71 -3.55 21.30
C GLY A 95 4.30 -2.73 20.06
N ALA A 96 4.42 -1.40 20.08
CA ALA A 96 4.09 -0.55 18.93
C ALA A 96 4.94 -0.89 17.68
N CYS A 97 6.19 -1.31 17.86
CA CYS A 97 7.05 -1.75 16.76
C CYS A 97 6.60 -3.07 16.09
N ARG A 98 5.83 -3.91 16.79
CA ARG A 98 5.27 -5.15 16.20
C ARG A 98 4.16 -4.84 15.21
N TRP A 99 3.28 -3.88 15.53
CA TRP A 99 2.19 -3.47 14.64
C TRP A 99 2.71 -2.88 13.34
N PHE A 100 3.82 -2.14 13.37
CA PHE A 100 4.45 -1.67 12.14
C PHE A 100 4.90 -2.81 11.22
N ILE A 101 5.31 -3.97 11.73
CA ILE A 101 5.65 -5.13 10.87
C ILE A 101 4.40 -5.58 10.12
N VAL A 102 3.27 -5.72 10.83
CA VAL A 102 1.99 -6.13 10.25
C VAL A 102 1.55 -5.14 9.18
N THR A 103 1.65 -3.83 9.45
CA THR A 103 1.32 -2.79 8.46
C THR A 103 2.19 -2.88 7.21
N ASN A 104 3.51 -3.07 7.35
CA ASN A 104 4.39 -3.21 6.19
C ASN A 104 4.05 -4.48 5.39
N ILE A 105 3.77 -5.60 6.05
CA ILE A 105 3.35 -6.84 5.38
C ILE A 105 2.07 -6.62 4.60
N LEU A 106 1.05 -6.01 5.22
CA LEU A 106 -0.22 -5.71 4.58
C LEU A 106 -0.05 -4.80 3.36
N PHE A 107 0.76 -3.74 3.50
CA PHE A 107 1.06 -2.84 2.39
C PHE A 107 1.71 -3.57 1.21
N VAL A 108 2.74 -4.38 1.48
CA VAL A 108 3.41 -5.16 0.44
C VAL A 108 2.43 -6.10 -0.24
N LEU A 109 1.63 -6.87 0.52
CA LEU A 109 0.64 -7.79 -0.05
C LEU A 109 -0.38 -7.09 -0.95
N LEU A 110 -0.97 -5.98 -0.49
CA LEU A 110 -1.95 -5.22 -1.28
C LEU A 110 -1.33 -4.70 -2.57
N LYS A 111 -0.13 -4.11 -2.50
CA LYS A 111 0.55 -3.59 -3.69
C LYS A 111 1.01 -4.69 -4.64
N THR A 112 1.43 -5.85 -4.14
CA THR A 112 1.72 -7.01 -4.99
C THR A 112 0.49 -7.45 -5.79
N ILE A 113 -0.68 -7.52 -5.14
CA ILE A 113 -1.95 -7.86 -5.81
C ILE A 113 -2.28 -6.81 -6.89
N GLU A 114 -2.19 -5.53 -6.56
CA GLU A 114 -2.48 -4.45 -7.51
C GLU A 114 -1.52 -4.45 -8.70
N TYR A 115 -0.22 -4.64 -8.49
CA TYR A 115 0.75 -4.75 -9.57
C TYR A 115 0.51 -5.98 -10.45
N TYR A 116 0.11 -7.10 -9.83
CA TYR A 116 -0.24 -8.32 -10.56
C TYR A 116 -1.46 -8.12 -11.46
N ILE A 117 -2.53 -7.51 -10.92
CA ILE A 117 -3.74 -7.18 -11.69
C ILE A 117 -3.40 -6.21 -12.82
N TYR A 118 -2.65 -5.14 -12.53
CA TYR A 118 -2.22 -4.17 -13.53
C TYR A 118 -1.44 -4.82 -14.68
N LEU A 119 -0.54 -5.75 -14.38
CA LEU A 119 0.18 -6.51 -15.40
C LEU A 119 -0.76 -7.36 -16.26
N ILE A 120 -1.68 -8.12 -15.64
CA ILE A 120 -2.67 -8.93 -16.37
C ILE A 120 -3.49 -8.05 -17.30
N THR A 121 -4.03 -6.94 -16.80
CA THR A 121 -4.86 -6.02 -17.58
C THR A 121 -4.11 -5.48 -18.80
N ILE A 122 -2.82 -5.17 -18.69
CA ILE A 122 -2.03 -4.69 -19.83
C ILE A 122 -1.67 -5.81 -20.81
N THR A 123 -1.36 -7.01 -20.33
CA THR A 123 -0.94 -8.12 -21.21
C THR A 123 -2.10 -8.82 -21.91
N HIS A 124 -3.32 -8.70 -21.37
CA HIS A 124 -4.54 -9.28 -21.94
C HIS A 124 -5.43 -8.26 -22.66
N ALA A 125 -5.02 -6.98 -22.71
CA ALA A 125 -5.62 -5.94 -23.54
C ALA A 125 -5.03 -5.93 -24.96
#